data_AF-A0A0D2C6X4-F1
#
_entry.id   AF-A0A0D2C6X4-F1
#
_cell.length_a   1.000
_cell.length_b   1.000
_cell.length_c   1.000
_cell.angle_alpha   90.00
_cell.angle_beta   90.00
_cell.angle_gamma   90.00
#
_symmetry.space_group_name_H-M   'P 1'
#
loop_
_entity.id
_entity.type
_entity.pdbx_description
1 polymer ?
#
loop_
_entity_poly.entity_id
_entity_poly.type
_entity_poly.pdbx_seq_one_letter_code
_entity_poly.pdbx_strand_id
1 'polypeptide(L)'
;MTWTLLAAGFCFYIPESSKAHVGMIACFVYVFTVLYSVGQGPIAFVYSAEVFLLSHREIGNSWAVSATFALSSALSLTFPLMLNKFNPTGAFGFYAGMNMVVFVSMFLFVPDTSGYTLEELDHVFAVTSRQFITYQVTKVLPWAVRRCLFKRRECPEPLYQLEPSRQ
;
A
#
# COMPACT_ATOMS: atom_id res chain seq x y z
N MET A 1 -5.50 -7.51 -1.10
CA MET A 1 -5.71 -6.51 -2.17
C MET A 1 -5.21 -7.03 -3.51
N THR A 2 -3.93 -7.35 -3.68
CA THR A 2 -3.42 -7.96 -4.93
C THR A 2 -4.11 -9.28 -5.26
N TRP A 3 -4.20 -10.19 -4.28
CA TRP A 3 -4.82 -11.51 -4.47
C TRP A 3 -6.31 -11.45 -4.80
N THR A 4 -7.03 -10.45 -4.30
CA THR A 4 -8.47 -10.30 -4.55
C THR A 4 -8.74 -9.82 -5.97
N LEU A 5 -7.91 -8.91 -6.50
CA LEU A 5 -7.99 -8.49 -7.90
C LEU A 5 -7.54 -9.59 -8.87
N LEU A 6 -6.50 -10.35 -8.50
CA LEU A 6 -6.04 -11.48 -9.28
C LEU A 6 -7.12 -12.59 -9.35
N ALA A 7 -7.75 -12.90 -8.21
CA ALA A 7 -8.87 -13.83 -8.16
C ALA A 7 -10.09 -13.34 -8.97
N ALA A 8 -10.41 -12.04 -8.91
CA ALA A 8 -11.44 -11.45 -9.77
C ALA A 8 -11.11 -11.60 -11.26
N GLY A 9 -9.85 -11.38 -11.65
CA GLY A 9 -9.35 -11.62 -13.01
C GLY A 9 -9.56 -13.06 -13.47
N PHE A 10 -9.23 -14.05 -12.64
CA PHE A 10 -9.45 -15.46 -12.97
C PHE A 10 -10.93 -15.86 -13.03
N CYS A 11 -11.82 -15.17 -12.30
CA CYS A 11 -13.27 -15.42 -12.38
C CYS A 11 -13.85 -15.10 -13.77
N PHE A 12 -13.21 -14.25 -14.57
CA PHE A 12 -13.63 -13.99 -15.95
C PHE A 12 -13.42 -15.20 -16.90
N TYR A 13 -12.71 -16.24 -16.47
CA TYR A 13 -12.59 -17.49 -17.23
C TYR A 13 -13.81 -18.41 -17.06
N ILE A 14 -14.71 -18.12 -16.12
CA ILE A 14 -15.96 -18.86 -15.93
C ILE A 14 -16.92 -18.52 -17.08
N PRO A 15 -17.60 -19.48 -17.72
CA PRO A 15 -18.53 -19.19 -18.82
C PRO A 15 -19.71 -18.32 -18.37
N GLU A 16 -20.07 -17.32 -19.19
CA GLU A 16 -21.15 -16.35 -18.93
C GLU A 16 -22.54 -16.98 -18.74
N SER A 17 -22.71 -18.23 -19.19
CA SER A 17 -23.95 -19.00 -19.01
C SER A 17 -24.29 -19.27 -17.53
N SER A 18 -23.31 -19.22 -16.64
CA SER A 18 -23.51 -19.46 -15.20
C SER A 18 -23.82 -18.17 -14.45
N LYS A 19 -24.94 -18.14 -13.71
CA LYS A 19 -25.30 -17.04 -12.78
C LYS A 19 -24.21 -16.78 -11.72
N ALA A 20 -23.32 -17.76 -11.48
CA ALA A 20 -22.19 -17.61 -10.57
C ALA A 20 -21.09 -16.67 -11.10
N HIS A 21 -21.02 -16.43 -12.42
CA HIS A 21 -19.98 -15.59 -13.04
C HIS A 21 -19.98 -14.18 -12.46
N VAL A 22 -21.11 -13.48 -12.54
CA VAL A 22 -21.27 -12.11 -12.05
C VAL A 22 -21.15 -12.05 -10.52
N GLY A 23 -21.70 -13.05 -9.82
CA GLY A 23 -21.67 -13.11 -8.35
C GLY A 23 -20.25 -13.21 -7.78
N MET A 24 -19.40 -14.04 -8.38
CA MET A 24 -18.02 -14.22 -7.92
C MET A 24 -17.16 -12.99 -8.20
N ILE A 25 -17.29 -12.37 -9.38
CA ILE A 25 -16.57 -11.14 -9.73
C ILE A 25 -16.96 -10.02 -8.77
N ALA A 26 -18.26 -9.81 -8.55
CA ALA A 26 -18.74 -8.79 -7.63
C ALA A 26 -18.24 -9.02 -6.20
N CYS A 27 -18.27 -10.27 -5.72
CA CYS A 27 -17.76 -10.63 -4.40
C CYS A 27 -16.29 -10.20 -4.20
N PHE A 28 -15.40 -10.57 -5.13
CA PHE A 28 -13.99 -10.23 -5.02
C PHE A 28 -13.72 -8.72 -5.16
N VAL A 29 -14.49 -8.01 -6.00
CA VAL A 29 -14.40 -6.55 -6.11
C VAL A 29 -14.86 -5.89 -4.80
N TYR A 30 -15.95 -6.33 -4.18
CA TYR A 30 -16.39 -5.80 -2.89
C TYR A 30 -15.38 -6.06 -1.78
N VAL A 31 -14.80 -7.27 -1.71
CA VAL A 31 -13.73 -7.57 -0.75
C VAL A 31 -12.51 -6.66 -0.98
N PHE A 32 -12.16 -6.39 -2.24
CA PHE A 32 -11.12 -5.41 -2.57
C PHE A 32 -11.46 -4.01 -2.02
N THR A 33 -12.69 -3.53 -2.25
CA THR A 33 -13.16 -2.22 -1.74
C THR A 33 -13.07 -2.14 -0.21
N VAL A 34 -13.47 -3.20 0.51
CA VAL A 34 -13.38 -3.25 1.98
C VAL A 34 -11.92 -3.14 2.43
N LEU A 35 -11.01 -3.94 1.84
CA LEU A 35 -9.59 -3.88 2.18
C LEU A 35 -8.97 -2.52 1.86
N TYR A 36 -9.37 -1.90 0.74
CA TYR A 36 -8.93 -0.57 0.36
C TYR A 36 -9.39 0.49 1.37
N SER A 37 -10.67 0.45 1.76
CA SER A 37 -11.27 1.41 2.68
C SER A 37 -10.69 1.34 4.09
N VAL A 38 -10.30 0.15 4.57
CA VAL A 38 -9.72 -0.01 5.92
C VAL A 38 -8.23 0.32 5.93
N GLY A 39 -7.51 -0.01 4.87
CA GLY A 39 -6.06 0.14 4.80
C GLY A 39 -5.64 1.41 4.07
N GLN A 40 -5.50 1.31 2.74
CA GLN A 40 -4.82 2.30 1.91
C GLN A 40 -5.53 3.66 1.89
N GLY A 41 -6.87 3.67 1.90
CA GLY A 41 -7.67 4.90 1.84
C GLY A 41 -7.32 5.92 2.92
N PRO A 42 -7.51 5.60 4.22
CA PRO A 42 -7.24 6.56 5.29
C PRO A 42 -5.74 6.75 5.54
N ILE A 43 -4.92 5.70 5.42
CA ILE A 43 -3.49 5.75 5.76
C ILE A 43 -2.73 6.71 4.85
N ALA A 44 -3.06 6.78 3.55
CA ALA A 44 -2.34 7.65 2.61
C ALA A 44 -2.45 9.14 2.98
N PHE A 45 -3.63 9.59 3.43
CA PHE A 45 -3.86 10.99 3.82
C PHE A 45 -3.27 11.32 5.20
N VAL A 46 -3.30 10.37 6.13
CA VAL A 46 -2.66 10.55 7.44
C VAL A 46 -1.14 10.62 7.27
N TYR A 47 -0.58 9.70 6.49
CA TYR A 47 0.85 9.67 6.21
C TYR A 47 1.32 10.94 5.52
N SER A 48 0.56 11.51 4.57
CA SER A 48 0.93 12.78 3.96
C SER A 48 0.94 13.94 4.95
N ALA A 49 0.15 13.89 6.03
CA ALA A 49 0.19 14.90 7.07
C ALA A 49 1.40 14.74 8.02
N GLU A 50 1.91 13.52 8.20
CA GLU A 50 3.00 13.21 9.12
C GLU A 50 4.38 13.43 8.50
N VAL A 51 4.57 13.10 7.22
CA VAL A 51 5.88 13.13 6.54
C VAL A 51 6.49 14.53 6.41
N PHE A 52 5.66 15.56 6.29
CA PHE A 52 6.17 16.92 6.08
C PHE A 52 6.47 17.61 7.42
N LEU A 53 7.65 18.23 7.50
CA LEU A 53 8.03 19.13 8.61
C LEU A 53 6.98 20.22 8.83
N LEU A 54 6.82 20.63 10.10
CA LEU A 54 5.85 21.64 10.54
C LEU A 54 5.88 22.94 9.72
N SER A 55 7.07 23.36 9.27
CA SER A 55 7.25 24.62 8.53
C SER A 55 6.67 24.63 7.11
N HIS A 56 6.59 23.48 6.44
CA HIS A 56 6.17 23.39 5.02
C HIS A 56 5.04 22.38 4.80
N ARG A 57 4.40 21.92 5.89
CA ARG A 57 3.38 20.87 5.87
C ARG A 57 2.19 21.20 4.97
N GLU A 58 1.70 22.43 5.02
CA GLU A 58 0.53 22.83 4.24
C GLU A 58 0.80 22.76 2.73
N ILE A 59 1.99 23.19 2.31
CA ILE A 59 2.42 23.16 0.90
C ILE A 59 2.61 21.70 0.45
N GLY A 60 3.31 20.90 1.25
CA GLY A 60 3.53 19.49 0.96
C GLY A 60 2.23 18.70 0.85
N ASN A 61 1.30 18.91 1.80
CA ASN A 61 0.02 18.23 1.78
C ASN A 61 -0.84 18.65 0.59
N SER A 62 -0.86 19.93 0.24
CA SER A 62 -1.58 20.43 -0.94
C SER A 62 -1.07 19.78 -2.24
N TRP A 63 0.25 19.62 -2.36
CA TRP A 63 0.86 18.92 -3.49
C TRP A 63 0.45 17.44 -3.54
N ALA A 64 0.52 16.74 -2.40
CA ALA A 64 0.16 15.33 -2.31
C ALA A 64 -1.31 15.08 -2.70
N VAL A 65 -2.22 15.94 -2.23
CA VAL A 65 -3.64 15.90 -2.61
C VAL A 65 -3.81 16.17 -4.11
N SER A 66 -3.19 17.23 -4.64
CA SER A 66 -3.26 17.56 -6.07
C SER A 66 -2.78 16.40 -6.96
N ALA A 67 -1.64 15.79 -6.63
CA ALA A 67 -1.11 14.64 -7.35
C ALA A 67 -2.07 13.43 -7.31
N THR A 68 -2.68 13.17 -6.15
CA THR A 68 -3.66 12.07 -5.98
C THR A 68 -4.89 12.27 -6.87
N PHE A 69 -5.45 13.48 -6.90
CA PHE A 69 -6.60 13.79 -7.75
C PHE A 69 -6.24 13.79 -9.24
N ALA A 70 -5.06 14.29 -9.61
CA ALA A 70 -4.57 14.27 -10.98
C ALA A 70 -4.41 12.83 -11.50
N LEU A 71 -3.80 11.95 -10.70
CA LEU A 71 -3.66 10.53 -11.05
C LEU A 71 -5.00 9.80 -11.07
N SER A 72 -5.92 10.12 -10.17
CA SER A 72 -7.28 9.56 -10.16
C SER A 72 -8.09 9.97 -11.40
N SER A 73 -7.91 11.22 -11.87
CA SER A 73 -8.51 11.71 -13.12
C SER A 73 -7.91 10.99 -14.33
N ALA A 74 -6.59 10.90 -14.42
CA ALA A 74 -5.90 10.16 -15.48
C ALA A 74 -6.34 8.69 -15.54
N LEU A 75 -6.50 8.04 -14.36
CA LEU A 75 -7.01 6.68 -14.26
C LEU A 75 -8.44 6.56 -14.80
N SER A 76 -9.33 7.48 -14.41
CA SER A 76 -10.73 7.47 -14.86
C SER A 76 -10.86 7.64 -16.38
N LEU A 77 -9.98 8.43 -17.00
CA LEU A 77 -9.95 8.62 -18.45
C LEU A 77 -9.34 7.43 -19.20
N THR A 78 -8.33 6.78 -18.63
CA THR A 78 -7.60 5.67 -19.28
C THR A 78 -8.27 4.31 -19.08
N PHE A 79 -9.04 4.12 -18.02
CA PHE A 79 -9.75 2.87 -17.72
C PHE A 79 -10.66 2.36 -18.86
N PRO A 80 -11.55 3.16 -19.48
CA PRO A 80 -12.39 2.68 -20.58
C PRO A 80 -11.56 2.25 -21.81
N LEU A 81 -10.45 2.95 -22.09
CA LEU A 81 -9.54 2.58 -23.19
C LEU A 81 -8.85 1.24 -22.91
N MET A 82 -8.48 0.99 -21.65
CA MET A 82 -7.86 -0.25 -21.22
C MET A 82 -8.84 -1.43 -21.32
N LEU A 83 -10.10 -1.25 -20.92
CA LEU A 83 -11.12 -2.29 -21.06
C LEU A 83 -11.35 -2.71 -22.52
N ASN A 84 -11.33 -1.73 -23.45
CA ASN A 84 -11.54 -2.00 -24.86
C ASN A 84 -10.36 -2.72 -25.53
N LYS A 85 -9.11 -2.43 -25.14
CA LYS A 85 -7.91 -3.03 -25.76
C LYS A 85 -7.38 -4.28 -25.08
N PHE A 86 -7.45 -4.37 -23.74
CA PHE A 86 -6.75 -5.39 -22.95
C PHE A 86 -7.65 -6.55 -22.49
N ASN A 87 -8.95 -6.49 -22.81
CA ASN A 87 -10.01 -7.31 -22.23
C ASN A 87 -10.13 -7.11 -20.70
N PRO A 88 -11.29 -7.40 -20.09
CA PRO A 88 -11.50 -7.24 -18.65
C PRO A 88 -10.46 -8.02 -17.83
N THR A 89 -10.18 -9.27 -18.19
CA THR A 89 -9.19 -10.13 -17.53
C THR A 89 -7.79 -9.52 -17.51
N GLY A 90 -7.36 -8.94 -18.65
CA GLY A 90 -6.04 -8.30 -18.76
C GLY A 90 -5.96 -7.00 -17.96
N ALA A 91 -7.03 -6.20 -17.96
CA ALA A 91 -7.10 -4.98 -17.16
C ALA A 91 -6.99 -5.27 -15.65
N PHE A 92 -7.80 -6.22 -15.13
CA PHE A 92 -7.73 -6.60 -13.70
C PHE A 92 -6.38 -7.21 -13.32
N GLY A 93 -5.77 -8.02 -14.21
CA GLY A 93 -4.42 -8.55 -14.02
C GLY A 93 -3.34 -7.46 -13.97
N PHE A 94 -3.43 -6.46 -14.86
CA PHE A 94 -2.52 -5.31 -14.87
C PHE A 94 -2.62 -4.50 -13.57
N TYR A 95 -3.84 -4.19 -13.10
CA TYR A 95 -4.04 -3.50 -11.82
C TYR A 95 -3.57 -4.34 -10.62
N ALA A 96 -3.74 -5.66 -10.64
CA ALA A 96 -3.18 -6.53 -9.62
C ALA A 96 -1.64 -6.45 -9.60
N GLY A 97 -1.00 -6.46 -10.77
CA GLY A 97 0.45 -6.26 -10.89
C GLY A 97 0.91 -4.91 -10.33
N MET A 98 0.23 -3.82 -10.67
CA MET A 98 0.53 -2.50 -10.11
C MET A 98 0.35 -2.45 -8.58
N ASN A 99 -0.69 -3.08 -8.04
CA ASN A 99 -0.88 -3.19 -6.59
C ASN A 99 0.29 -3.94 -5.92
N MET A 100 0.85 -4.97 -6.57
CA MET A 100 2.04 -5.65 -6.06
C MET A 100 3.27 -4.73 -6.03
N VAL A 101 3.50 -3.97 -7.11
CA VAL A 101 4.60 -3.02 -7.18
C VAL A 101 4.48 -1.96 -6.07
N VAL A 102 3.29 -1.41 -5.87
CA VAL A 102 3.00 -0.45 -4.79
C VAL A 102 3.23 -1.07 -3.41
N PHE A 103 2.79 -2.31 -3.19
CA PHE A 103 3.03 -3.01 -1.94
C PHE A 103 4.52 -3.18 -1.64
N VAL A 104 5.30 -3.59 -2.63
CA VAL A 104 6.75 -3.75 -2.50
C VAL A 104 7.44 -2.39 -2.28
N SER A 105 7.06 -1.35 -3.02
CA SER A 105 7.64 -0.03 -2.82
C SER A 105 7.27 0.56 -1.46
N MET A 106 6.05 0.36 -0.98
CA MET A 106 5.63 0.78 0.35
C MET A 106 6.49 0.10 1.41
N PHE A 107 6.67 -1.22 1.34
CA PHE A 107 7.50 -1.96 2.29
C PHE A 107 8.97 -1.48 2.31
N LEU A 108 9.52 -1.08 1.17
CA LEU A 108 10.93 -0.71 1.05
C LEU A 108 11.21 0.76 1.34
N PHE A 109 10.28 1.68 1.05
CA PHE A 109 10.55 3.12 1.08
C PHE A 109 9.76 3.89 2.14
N VAL A 110 8.69 3.31 2.69
CA VAL A 110 7.80 3.98 3.62
C VAL A 110 8.14 3.54 5.04
N PRO A 111 8.85 4.36 5.84
CA PRO A 111 9.03 4.08 7.26
C PRO A 111 7.69 4.10 8.00
N ASP A 112 7.60 3.28 9.05
CA ASP A 112 6.44 3.28 9.93
C ASP A 112 6.47 4.54 10.81
N THR A 113 5.44 5.37 10.70
CA THR A 113 5.26 6.61 11.47
C THR A 113 4.35 6.40 12.69
N SER A 114 3.76 5.21 12.84
CA SER A 114 2.77 4.93 13.87
C SER A 114 3.36 5.00 15.27
N GLY A 115 2.78 5.83 16.13
CA GLY A 115 3.13 5.89 17.55
C GLY A 115 4.35 6.76 17.88
N TYR A 116 4.86 7.51 16.92
CA TYR A 116 5.91 8.52 17.13
C TYR A 116 5.32 9.92 17.19
N THR A 117 5.91 10.77 18.03
CA THR A 117 5.62 12.20 18.02
C THR A 117 6.25 12.87 16.79
N LEU A 118 5.78 14.07 16.48
CA LEU A 118 6.26 14.87 15.35
C LEU A 118 7.76 15.18 15.42
N GLU A 119 8.29 15.34 16.63
CA GLU A 119 9.71 15.62 16.88
C GLU A 119 10.56 14.35 16.72
N GLU A 120 10.03 13.20 17.14
CA GLU A 120 10.69 11.89 16.95
C GLU A 120 10.68 11.45 15.48
N LEU A 121 9.70 11.91 14.70
CA LEU A 121 9.59 11.63 13.27
C LEU A 121 10.76 12.20 12.46
N ASP A 122 11.29 13.35 12.87
CA ASP A 122 12.46 13.95 12.22
C ASP A 122 13.69 13.02 12.33
N HIS A 123 13.83 12.28 13.45
CA HIS A 123 14.88 11.27 13.61
C HIS A 123 14.65 10.04 12.73
N VAL A 124 13.40 9.64 12.52
CA VAL A 124 13.03 8.53 11.62
C VAL A 124 13.39 8.87 10.17
N PHE A 125 13.07 10.09 9.73
CA PHE A 125 13.36 10.55 8.36
C PHE A 125 14.81 10.98 8.12
N ALA A 126 15.59 11.24 9.18
CA ALA A 126 17.03 11.49 9.07
C ALA A 126 17.83 10.26 8.60
N VAL A 127 17.29 9.05 8.76
CA VAL A 127 17.95 7.82 8.33
C VAL A 127 17.93 7.72 6.80
N THR A 128 19.08 7.38 6.22
CA THR A 128 19.19 7.26 4.76
C THR A 128 18.33 6.10 4.26
N SER A 129 17.60 6.29 3.15
CA SER A 129 16.71 5.25 2.59
C SER A 129 17.43 3.93 2.32
N ARG A 130 18.74 3.93 2.00
CA ARG A 130 19.54 2.70 1.85
C ARG A 130 19.65 1.88 3.14
N GLN A 131 19.84 2.54 4.28
CA GLN A 131 19.94 1.88 5.58
C GLN A 131 18.59 1.28 5.97
N PHE A 132 17.50 2.04 5.75
CA PHE A 132 16.14 1.57 5.96
C PHE A 132 15.82 0.34 5.08
N ILE A 133 16.08 0.40 3.77
CA ILE A 133 15.87 -0.72 2.84
C ILE A 133 16.66 -1.95 3.29
N THR A 134 17.93 -1.77 3.64
CA THR A 134 18.79 -2.88 4.08
C THR A 134 18.21 -3.52 5.34
N TYR A 135 17.75 -2.72 6.30
CA TYR A 135 17.09 -3.23 7.50
C TYR A 135 15.79 -3.98 7.20
N GLN A 136 14.93 -3.43 6.34
CA GLN A 136 13.67 -4.07 5.93
C GLN A 136 13.92 -5.43 5.27
N VAL A 137 14.90 -5.52 4.36
CA VAL A 137 15.20 -6.76 3.63
C VAL A 137 15.94 -7.78 4.49
N THR A 138 16.90 -7.36 5.33
CA THR A 138 17.77 -8.28 6.07
C THR A 138 17.25 -8.68 7.44
N LYS A 139 16.43 -7.83 8.08
CA LYS A 139 15.93 -8.06 9.45
C LYS A 139 14.43 -8.29 9.46
N VAL A 140 13.65 -7.40 8.84
CA VAL A 140 12.18 -7.44 8.92
C VAL A 140 11.59 -8.56 8.07
N LEU A 141 12.05 -8.73 6.83
CA LEU A 141 11.52 -9.75 5.92
C LEU A 141 11.77 -11.19 6.43
N PRO A 142 12.98 -11.56 6.90
CA PRO A 142 13.20 -12.87 7.51
C PRO A 142 12.41 -13.06 8.81
N TRP A 143 12.25 -12.01 9.61
CA TRP A 143 11.38 -12.06 10.79
C TRP A 143 9.93 -12.32 10.41
N ALA A 144 9.38 -11.59 9.44
CA ALA A 144 8.00 -11.75 8.99
C ALA A 144 7.75 -13.15 8.44
N VAL A 145 8.69 -13.68 7.65
CA VAL A 145 8.64 -15.05 7.13
C VAL A 145 8.70 -16.08 8.27
N ARG A 146 9.61 -15.92 9.24
CA ARG A 146 9.71 -16.82 10.41
C ARG A 146 8.48 -16.72 11.32
N ARG A 147 7.87 -15.55 11.43
CA ARG A 147 6.64 -15.34 12.20
C ARG A 147 5.46 -16.03 11.54
N CYS A 148 5.30 -15.89 10.22
CA CYS A 148 4.24 -16.54 9.46
C CYS A 148 4.40 -18.07 9.38
N LEU A 149 5.62 -18.57 9.20
CA LEU A 149 5.88 -20.01 9.01
C LEU A 149 6.14 -20.78 10.31
N PHE A 150 6.85 -20.18 11.27
CA PHE A 150 7.34 -20.88 12.47
C PHE A 150 6.77 -20.35 13.80
N LYS A 151 5.84 -19.37 13.77
CA LYS A 151 5.23 -18.73 14.96
C LYS A 151 6.22 -18.21 16.02
N ARG A 152 7.51 -18.09 15.71
CA ARG A 152 8.52 -17.49 16.61
C ARG A 152 8.34 -15.96 16.64
N ARG A 153 8.37 -15.38 17.84
CA ARG A 153 7.99 -13.98 18.12
C ARG A 153 9.16 -13.03 18.42
N GLU A 154 10.41 -13.47 18.28
CA GLU A 154 11.58 -12.62 18.56
C GLU A 154 11.61 -11.41 17.62
N CYS A 155 11.21 -10.23 18.10
CA CYS A 155 11.20 -9.00 17.32
C CYS A 155 12.64 -8.56 17.01
N PRO A 156 12.92 -8.12 15.77
CA PRO A 156 14.22 -7.52 15.44
C PRO A 156 14.43 -6.24 16.27
N GLU A 157 15.69 -5.98 16.63
CA GLU A 157 16.09 -4.77 17.37
C GLU A 157 15.61 -3.51 16.64
N PRO A 158 15.00 -2.53 17.35
CA PRO A 158 14.46 -1.34 16.71
C PRO A 158 15.57 -0.55 16.03
N LEU A 159 15.34 -0.14 14.78
CA LEU A 159 16.29 0.69 14.02
C LEU A 159 16.46 2.08 14.64
N TYR A 160 15.45 2.55 15.38
CA TYR A 160 15.42 3.84 16.04
C TYR A 160 15.58 3.65 17.55
N GLN A 161 16.62 4.24 18.14
CA GLN A 161 16.73 4.37 19.59
C GLN A 161 16.28 5.79 19.94
N LEU A 162 15.02 5.93 20.35
CA LEU A 162 14.51 7.21 20.85
C LEU A 162 14.94 7.35 22.30
N GLU A 163 15.41 8.55 22.69
CA GLU A 163 15.57 8.85 24.11
C GLU A 163 14.19 8.74 24.79
N PRO A 164 14.08 8.09 25.96
CA PRO A 164 12.80 7.99 26.64
C PRO A 164 12.30 9.40 26.97
N SER A 165 11.15 9.76 26.39
CA SER A 165 10.45 11.00 26.69
C SER A 165 10.28 11.11 28.21
N ARG A 166 10.89 12.14 28.80
CA ARG A 166 10.63 12.50 30.20
C ARG A 166 9.15 12.89 30.28
N GLN A 167 8.36 12.00 30.88
CA GLN A 167 6.97 12.23 31.26
C GLN A 167 6.83 13.46 32.16
#